data_AF-A0A1F8H4F6-F1
#
_entry.id   AF-A0A1F8H4F6-F1
#
_cell.length_a   1.000
_cell.length_b   1.000
_cell.length_c   1.000
_cell.angle_alpha   90.00
_cell.angle_beta   90.00
_cell.angle_gamma   90.00
#
_symmetry.space_group_name_H-M   'P 1'
#
loop_
_entity.id
_entity.type
_entity.pdbx_description
1 polymer ?
#
loop_
_entity_poly.entity_id
_entity_poly.type
_entity_poly.pdbx_seq_one_letter_code
_entity_poly.pdbx_strand_id
1 'polypeptide(L)'
;MDNTPNILKNKKKVLVDGFLIRNTLDTDFTSPHWNPHRLAWYSNKYYIPDDEIWIDRIFKDEIGLMLKVFEMEVQATDFESYSEEREMMKKKLTLPPPAPSFIVREEETDTAAIKFVDGTVVRKYIDPGFVFGGHSFVYDYVPAREIWIDGKIDSKEIKYILTHETVERNLMAQGRTYDIAHDHATAEEKEARRNDGIGFYPGDSNYPWYNLSNEEIIKKYAVEVLK
;
A
#
# COMPACT_ATOMS: atom_id res chain seq x y z
N MET A 1 -20.11 -20.23 14.00
CA MET A 1 -18.76 -20.83 13.97
C MET A 1 -18.34 -20.75 12.53
N ASP A 2 -17.61 -19.68 12.22
CA ASP A 2 -17.24 -19.34 10.85
C ASP A 2 -16.11 -20.28 10.42
N ASN A 3 -16.38 -21.10 9.41
CA ASN A 3 -15.51 -22.20 9.00
C ASN A 3 -14.68 -21.83 7.77
N THR A 4 -14.48 -20.54 7.50
CA THR A 4 -13.53 -20.06 6.50
C THR A 4 -12.13 -20.42 7.00
N PRO A 5 -11.41 -21.34 6.31
CA PRO A 5 -10.05 -21.68 6.71
C PRO A 5 -9.25 -20.40 6.79
N ASN A 6 -8.50 -20.16 7.87
CA ASN A 6 -7.56 -19.04 7.91
C ASN A 6 -6.49 -19.30 6.83
N ILE A 7 -6.73 -18.78 5.62
CA ILE A 7 -5.95 -19.04 4.41
C ILE A 7 -4.50 -18.58 4.60
N LEU A 8 -4.28 -17.70 5.58
CA LEU A 8 -2.99 -17.12 5.93
C LEU A 8 -2.19 -17.95 6.94
N LYS A 9 -2.85 -18.86 7.69
CA LYS A 9 -2.24 -19.57 8.82
C LYS A 9 -1.05 -20.43 8.41
N ASN A 10 -1.16 -21.12 7.27
CA ASN A 10 -0.15 -22.08 6.81
C ASN A 10 0.86 -21.49 5.81
N LYS A 11 0.73 -20.21 5.47
CA LYS A 11 1.66 -19.54 4.54
C LYS A 11 2.91 -19.06 5.28
N LYS A 12 4.05 -19.14 4.60
CA LYS A 12 5.31 -18.52 5.02
C LYS A 12 5.16 -17.00 4.90
N LYS A 13 5.64 -16.26 5.90
CA LYS A 13 5.65 -14.80 5.85
C LYS A 13 7.04 -14.38 5.40
N VAL A 14 7.10 -13.62 4.31
CA VAL A 14 8.36 -13.21 3.69
C VAL A 14 8.43 -11.70 3.73
N LEU A 15 9.44 -11.17 4.42
CA LEU A 15 9.81 -9.77 4.28
C LEU A 15 10.44 -9.57 2.91
N VAL A 16 9.95 -8.58 2.19
CA VAL A 16 10.42 -8.25 0.85
C VAL A 16 10.92 -6.81 0.76
N ASP A 17 11.76 -6.54 -0.24
CA ASP A 17 12.16 -5.19 -0.63
C ASP A 17 11.05 -4.57 -1.49
N GLY A 18 10.05 -3.97 -0.84
CA GLY A 18 8.94 -3.35 -1.56
C GLY A 18 9.36 -2.17 -2.43
N PHE A 19 10.44 -1.46 -2.06
CA PHE A 19 11.04 -0.43 -2.90
C PHE A 19 11.53 -1.01 -4.22
N LEU A 20 12.22 -2.16 -4.18
CA LEU A 20 12.65 -2.83 -5.41
C LEU A 20 11.44 -3.30 -6.24
N ILE A 21 10.41 -3.87 -5.62
CA ILE A 21 9.19 -4.32 -6.32
C ILE A 21 8.50 -3.15 -7.04
N ARG A 22 8.26 -2.02 -6.36
CA ARG A 22 7.60 -0.84 -6.96
C ARG A 22 8.37 -0.20 -8.09
N ASN A 23 9.68 -0.38 -8.12
CA ASN A 23 10.54 0.12 -9.18
C ASN A 23 10.75 -0.88 -10.33
N THR A 24 10.37 -2.16 -10.18
CA THR A 24 10.76 -3.18 -11.17
C THR A 24 9.67 -4.16 -11.58
N LEU A 25 8.52 -4.19 -10.91
CA LEU A 25 7.48 -5.18 -11.21
C LEU A 25 6.09 -4.59 -11.07
N ASP A 26 5.79 -4.05 -9.91
CA ASP A 26 4.44 -3.65 -9.52
C ASP A 26 4.50 -2.36 -8.72
N THR A 27 4.30 -1.23 -9.42
CA THR A 27 4.30 0.11 -8.82
C THR A 27 3.25 0.25 -7.70
N ASP A 28 2.17 -0.52 -7.79
CA ASP A 28 1.06 -0.56 -6.83
C ASP A 28 1.21 -1.70 -5.80
N PHE A 29 2.44 -2.11 -5.51
CA PHE A 29 2.71 -3.06 -4.43
C PHE A 29 2.57 -2.38 -3.06
N THR A 30 1.43 -2.62 -2.40
CA THR A 30 1.20 -2.29 -0.99
C THR A 30 1.56 -3.48 -0.08
N SER A 31 1.19 -3.46 1.19
CA SER A 31 1.58 -4.53 2.13
C SER A 31 0.49 -4.78 3.16
N PRO A 32 0.23 -6.05 3.53
CA PRO A 32 0.80 -7.28 2.98
C PRO A 32 0.00 -7.77 1.75
N HIS A 33 0.58 -8.69 0.96
CA HIS A 33 -0.09 -9.30 -0.20
C HIS A 33 0.16 -10.80 -0.31
N TRP A 34 -0.74 -11.48 -1.03
CA TRP A 34 -0.65 -12.88 -1.38
C TRP A 34 -1.21 -13.10 -2.79
N ASN A 35 -1.01 -14.30 -3.35
CA ASN A 35 -1.68 -14.70 -4.57
C ASN A 35 -3.08 -15.29 -4.24
N PRO A 36 -4.19 -14.57 -4.53
CA PRO A 36 -5.53 -15.01 -4.14
C PRO A 36 -6.10 -16.09 -5.05
N HIS A 37 -5.53 -16.33 -6.24
CA HIS A 37 -6.09 -17.20 -7.30
C HIS A 37 -7.57 -16.93 -7.65
N ARG A 38 -8.06 -15.73 -7.31
CA ARG A 38 -9.44 -15.32 -7.54
C ARG A 38 -9.46 -14.21 -8.58
N LEU A 39 -9.91 -14.53 -9.79
CA LEU A 39 -9.98 -13.58 -10.90
C LEU A 39 -10.77 -12.29 -10.57
N ALA A 40 -11.77 -12.40 -9.69
CA ALA A 40 -12.61 -11.28 -9.26
C ALA A 40 -11.97 -10.43 -8.13
N TRP A 41 -10.77 -10.76 -7.66
CA TRP A 41 -10.05 -9.94 -6.69
C TRP A 41 -9.45 -8.72 -7.39
N TYR A 42 -9.63 -7.53 -6.82
CA TYR A 42 -9.27 -6.28 -7.49
C TYR A 42 -7.75 -6.03 -7.55
N SER A 43 -6.97 -6.57 -6.60
CA SER A 43 -5.50 -6.42 -6.56
C SER A 43 -4.80 -7.78 -6.64
N ASN A 44 -4.81 -8.39 -7.82
CA ASN A 44 -4.20 -9.72 -8.02
C ASN A 44 -2.67 -9.66 -8.09
N LYS A 45 -1.99 -10.38 -7.20
CA LYS A 45 -0.53 -10.50 -7.20
C LYS A 45 -0.07 -11.92 -7.57
N TYR A 46 -0.34 -12.34 -8.81
CA TYR A 46 -0.05 -13.71 -9.31
C TYR A 46 1.44 -14.11 -9.29
N TYR A 47 2.34 -13.15 -9.11
CA TYR A 47 3.77 -13.38 -9.01
C TYR A 47 4.23 -13.83 -7.61
N ILE A 48 3.36 -13.73 -6.60
CA ILE A 48 3.68 -14.18 -5.23
C ILE A 48 3.50 -15.72 -5.17
N PRO A 49 4.48 -16.49 -4.65
CA PRO A 49 4.33 -17.93 -4.48
C PRO A 49 3.12 -18.33 -3.64
N ASP A 50 2.48 -19.44 -4.00
CA ASP A 50 1.21 -19.89 -3.39
C ASP A 50 1.31 -20.20 -1.90
N ASP A 51 2.50 -20.53 -1.40
CA ASP A 51 2.74 -20.83 0.00
C ASP A 51 3.29 -19.61 0.77
N GLU A 52 3.26 -18.41 0.19
CA GLU A 52 3.83 -17.20 0.76
C GLU A 52 2.82 -16.05 0.96
N ILE A 53 3.13 -15.20 1.93
CA ILE A 53 2.58 -13.85 2.13
C ILE A 53 3.78 -12.91 2.12
N TRP A 54 3.74 -11.91 1.25
CA TRP A 54 4.78 -10.90 1.18
C TRP A 54 4.40 -9.68 2.01
N ILE A 55 5.39 -9.18 2.74
CA ILE A 55 5.26 -8.02 3.63
C ILE A 55 6.42 -7.09 3.32
N ASP A 56 6.14 -5.84 2.99
CA ASP A 56 7.21 -4.87 2.79
C ASP A 56 8.00 -4.71 4.10
N ARG A 57 9.33 -4.88 4.03
CA ARG A 57 10.21 -4.87 5.20
C ARG A 57 10.12 -3.58 6.02
N ILE A 58 9.63 -2.49 5.44
CA ILE A 58 9.42 -1.23 6.18
C ILE A 58 8.39 -1.41 7.32
N PHE A 59 7.46 -2.35 7.17
CA PHE A 59 6.43 -2.66 8.18
C PHE A 59 6.85 -3.78 9.13
N LYS A 60 8.14 -4.16 9.18
CA LYS A 60 8.62 -5.27 10.03
C LYS A 60 8.23 -5.10 11.51
N ASP A 61 8.20 -3.86 12.01
CA ASP A 61 7.89 -3.56 13.41
C ASP A 61 6.37 -3.52 13.68
N GLU A 62 5.56 -3.65 12.63
CA GLU A 62 4.09 -3.60 12.65
C GLU A 62 3.42 -4.84 12.06
N ILE A 63 4.17 -5.91 11.73
CA ILE A 63 3.68 -7.14 11.08
C ILE A 63 2.40 -7.67 11.74
N GLY A 64 2.35 -7.68 13.08
CA GLY A 64 1.20 -8.18 13.82
C GLY A 64 -0.10 -7.40 13.56
N LEU A 65 -0.02 -6.09 13.32
CA LEU A 65 -1.16 -5.28 12.91
C LEU A 65 -1.47 -5.49 11.42
N MET A 66 -0.44 -5.45 10.57
CA MET A 66 -0.58 -5.65 9.11
C MET A 66 -1.29 -6.97 8.78
N LEU A 67 -0.91 -8.06 9.45
CA LEU A 67 -1.53 -9.37 9.25
C LEU A 67 -2.98 -9.44 9.75
N LYS A 68 -3.35 -8.67 10.79
CA LYS A 68 -4.73 -8.62 11.27
C LYS A 68 -5.64 -7.87 10.31
N VAL A 69 -5.17 -6.73 9.80
CA VAL A 69 -5.86 -5.97 8.75
C VAL A 69 -6.11 -6.87 7.56
N PHE A 70 -5.05 -7.49 7.06
CA PHE A 70 -5.13 -8.37 5.91
C PHE A 70 -5.99 -9.62 6.13
N GLU A 71 -5.95 -10.22 7.32
CA GLU A 71 -6.84 -11.33 7.66
C GLU A 71 -8.32 -10.90 7.58
N MET A 72 -8.63 -9.70 8.06
CA MET A 72 -9.97 -9.15 7.98
C MET A 72 -10.38 -8.85 6.53
N GLU A 73 -9.48 -8.30 5.71
CA GLU A 73 -9.73 -8.04 4.29
C GLU A 73 -9.98 -9.32 3.49
N VAL A 74 -9.19 -10.37 3.74
CA VAL A 74 -9.39 -11.66 3.07
C VAL A 74 -10.69 -12.35 3.50
N GLN A 75 -11.13 -12.14 4.75
CA GLN A 75 -12.38 -12.68 5.30
C GLN A 75 -13.60 -11.82 4.98
N ALA A 76 -13.40 -10.60 4.51
CA ALA A 76 -14.45 -9.68 4.09
C ALA A 76 -15.10 -10.14 2.76
N THR A 77 -15.75 -11.30 2.77
CA THR A 77 -16.51 -11.82 1.62
C THR A 77 -17.94 -11.27 1.54
N ASP A 78 -18.40 -10.59 2.59
CA ASP A 78 -19.81 -10.32 2.85
C ASP A 78 -20.18 -8.82 2.92
N PHE A 79 -19.24 -7.90 2.62
CA PHE A 79 -19.54 -6.46 2.66
C PHE A 79 -20.11 -5.95 1.34
N GLU A 80 -21.07 -5.02 1.43
CA GLU A 80 -21.68 -4.37 0.28
C GLU A 80 -20.76 -3.27 -0.29
N SER A 81 -19.83 -2.72 0.51
CA SER A 81 -18.84 -1.75 0.03
C SER A 81 -17.51 -1.72 0.82
N TYR A 82 -16.44 -1.29 0.14
CA TYR A 82 -15.11 -1.04 0.72
C TYR A 82 -15.14 -0.09 1.94
N SER A 83 -16.03 0.90 1.93
CA SER A 83 -16.17 1.85 3.04
C SER A 83 -16.66 1.16 4.32
N GLU A 84 -17.61 0.23 4.22
CA GLU A 84 -18.16 -0.47 5.38
C GLU A 84 -17.14 -1.41 6.02
N GLU A 85 -16.37 -2.10 5.18
CA GLU A 85 -15.27 -2.95 5.59
C GLU A 85 -14.23 -2.13 6.37
N ARG A 86 -13.83 -0.96 5.84
CA ARG A 86 -12.85 -0.08 6.48
C ARG A 86 -13.36 0.47 7.82
N GLU A 87 -14.62 0.90 7.89
CA GLU A 87 -15.24 1.34 9.15
C GLU A 87 -15.30 0.23 10.20
N MET A 88 -15.56 -1.02 9.78
CA MET A 88 -15.49 -2.17 10.67
C MET A 88 -14.05 -2.39 11.16
N MET A 89 -13.05 -2.34 10.28
CA MET A 89 -11.64 -2.48 10.64
C MET A 89 -11.21 -1.41 11.65
N LYS A 90 -11.55 -0.14 11.39
CA LYS A 90 -11.31 0.97 12.33
C LYS A 90 -11.87 0.64 13.71
N LYS A 91 -13.14 0.24 13.81
CA LYS A 91 -13.79 -0.08 15.11
C LYS A 91 -13.15 -1.26 15.85
N LYS A 92 -12.60 -2.24 15.13
CA LYS A 92 -12.07 -3.47 15.73
C LYS A 92 -10.59 -3.38 16.12
N LEU A 93 -9.81 -2.60 15.37
CA LEU A 93 -8.34 -2.65 15.48
C LEU A 93 -7.71 -1.38 16.03
N THR A 94 -8.42 -0.24 16.05
CA THR A 94 -7.86 0.98 16.62
C THR A 94 -7.91 0.98 18.15
N LEU A 95 -6.94 1.66 18.74
CA LEU A 95 -6.87 1.96 20.15
C LEU A 95 -7.84 3.10 20.51
N PRO A 96 -8.34 3.15 21.75
CA PRO A 96 -9.24 4.23 22.18
C PRO A 96 -8.60 5.63 22.04
N PRO A 97 -9.38 6.67 21.70
CA PRO A 97 -8.90 8.04 21.65
C PRO A 97 -8.54 8.58 23.05
N PRO A 98 -7.74 9.67 23.12
CA PRO A 98 -7.18 10.42 22.00
C PRO A 98 -5.92 9.76 21.41
N ALA A 99 -5.71 9.97 20.11
CA ALA A 99 -4.42 9.67 19.49
C ALA A 99 -3.33 10.59 20.07
N PRO A 100 -2.11 10.08 20.31
CA PRO A 100 -0.93 10.92 20.54
C PRO A 100 -0.70 11.90 19.37
N SER A 101 0.08 12.95 19.58
CA SER A 101 0.50 13.82 18.47
C SER A 101 1.24 13.00 17.41
N PHE A 102 0.81 13.11 16.17
CA PHE A 102 1.33 12.31 15.06
C PHE A 102 1.77 13.14 13.85
N ILE A 103 1.49 14.44 13.80
CA ILE A 103 2.02 15.29 12.72
C ILE A 103 3.48 15.61 13.06
N VAL A 104 4.39 15.17 12.20
CA VAL A 104 5.84 15.31 12.37
C VAL A 104 6.34 16.61 11.73
N ARG A 105 5.86 16.91 10.52
CA ARG A 105 6.16 18.16 9.80
C ARG A 105 5.07 18.46 8.78
N GLU A 106 5.04 19.70 8.32
CA GLU A 106 4.05 20.18 7.37
C GLU A 106 4.71 21.05 6.30
N GLU A 107 4.17 20.99 5.09
CA GLU A 107 4.57 21.81 3.96
C GLU A 107 3.31 22.32 3.25
N GLU A 108 3.33 23.56 2.75
CA GLU A 108 2.21 24.13 1.99
C GLU A 108 2.52 24.11 0.50
N THR A 109 1.51 23.75 -0.30
CA THR A 109 1.53 23.87 -1.76
C THR A 109 0.36 24.72 -2.23
N ASP A 110 0.34 25.06 -3.52
CA ASP A 110 -0.75 25.86 -4.09
C ASP A 110 -2.12 25.16 -3.98
N THR A 111 -2.15 23.82 -3.96
CA THR A 111 -3.39 23.04 -4.06
C THR A 111 -3.77 22.31 -2.76
N ALA A 112 -2.81 22.02 -1.90
CA ALA A 112 -3.00 21.27 -0.64
C ALA A 112 -1.87 21.52 0.39
N ALA A 113 -2.19 21.33 1.66
CA ALA A 113 -1.19 21.18 2.72
C ALA A 113 -0.71 19.72 2.78
N ILE A 114 0.60 19.50 2.78
CA ILE A 114 1.22 18.19 2.93
C ILE A 114 1.56 17.98 4.39
N LYS A 115 0.99 16.94 5.01
CA LYS A 115 1.25 16.56 6.39
C LYS A 115 2.05 15.26 6.41
N PHE A 116 3.27 15.32 6.93
CA PHE A 116 4.04 14.11 7.20
C PHE A 116 3.65 13.60 8.57
N VAL A 117 3.03 12.44 8.61
CA VAL A 117 2.44 11.85 9.82
C VAL A 117 3.26 10.65 10.31
N ASP A 118 3.25 10.38 11.61
CA ASP A 118 3.70 9.08 12.13
C ASP A 118 2.64 8.03 11.77
N GLY A 119 2.87 7.32 10.66
CA GLY A 119 1.92 6.33 10.15
C GLY A 119 1.63 5.21 11.13
N THR A 120 2.56 4.88 12.04
CA THR A 120 2.30 3.89 13.11
C THR A 120 1.22 4.41 14.07
N VAL A 121 1.20 5.70 14.38
CA VAL A 121 0.15 6.29 15.22
C VAL A 121 -1.18 6.34 14.46
N VAL A 122 -1.16 6.74 13.17
CA VAL A 122 -2.37 6.74 12.33
C VAL A 122 -2.98 5.33 12.26
N ARG A 123 -2.17 4.30 11.98
CA ARG A 123 -2.63 2.91 11.93
C ARG A 123 -3.19 2.41 13.25
N LYS A 124 -2.57 2.78 14.37
CA LYS A 124 -3.00 2.31 15.69
C LYS A 124 -4.23 3.02 16.22
N TYR A 125 -4.49 4.28 15.86
CA TYR A 125 -5.52 5.09 16.52
C TYR A 125 -6.62 5.62 15.59
N ILE A 126 -6.38 5.69 14.28
CA ILE A 126 -7.28 6.34 13.32
C ILE A 126 -7.76 5.33 12.29
N ASP A 127 -6.83 4.72 11.56
CA ASP A 127 -7.14 3.85 10.44
C ASP A 127 -6.04 2.80 10.21
N PRO A 128 -6.28 1.53 10.60
CA PRO A 128 -5.27 0.48 10.51
C PRO A 128 -4.87 0.14 9.06
N GLY A 129 -5.68 0.54 8.06
CA GLY A 129 -5.37 0.39 6.63
C GLY A 129 -4.56 1.54 6.03
N PHE A 130 -4.12 2.53 6.81
CA PHE A 130 -3.30 3.63 6.30
C PHE A 130 -1.89 3.15 5.93
N VAL A 131 -1.59 3.15 4.63
CA VAL A 131 -0.32 2.70 4.04
C VAL A 131 0.17 3.77 3.07
N PHE A 132 1.44 4.17 3.19
CA PHE A 132 2.13 5.17 2.36
C PHE A 132 1.60 6.60 2.41
N GLY A 133 0.34 6.83 2.05
CA GLY A 133 -0.24 8.17 1.92
C GLY A 133 -1.76 8.13 1.74
N GLY A 134 -2.34 9.33 1.66
CA GLY A 134 -3.74 9.50 1.31
C GLY A 134 -4.24 10.93 1.45
N HIS A 135 -5.47 11.16 1.01
CA HIS A 135 -6.09 12.49 1.03
C HIS A 135 -7.61 12.46 1.27
N SER A 136 -8.19 13.63 1.48
CA SER A 136 -9.60 13.81 1.91
C SER A 136 -10.68 13.23 0.98
N PHE A 137 -10.37 12.97 -0.30
CA PHE A 137 -11.33 12.31 -1.21
C PHE A 137 -11.40 10.79 -1.07
N VAL A 138 -10.42 10.18 -0.40
CA VAL A 138 -10.34 8.72 -0.16
C VAL A 138 -10.51 8.44 1.33
N TYR A 139 -9.93 9.28 2.18
CA TYR A 139 -10.00 9.17 3.63
C TYR A 139 -10.82 10.29 4.24
N ASP A 140 -11.96 9.93 4.82
CA ASP A 140 -12.91 10.84 5.47
C ASP A 140 -12.35 11.56 6.71
N TYR A 141 -11.37 10.95 7.37
CA TYR A 141 -10.66 11.55 8.51
C TYR A 141 -9.54 12.50 8.12
N VAL A 142 -9.13 12.55 6.84
CA VAL A 142 -8.13 13.51 6.36
C VAL A 142 -8.83 14.83 6.07
N PRO A 143 -8.43 15.94 6.71
CA PRO A 143 -9.07 17.24 6.49
C PRO A 143 -9.06 17.66 5.02
N ALA A 144 -10.10 18.40 4.62
CA ALA A 144 -10.19 18.95 3.28
C ALA A 144 -8.95 19.79 2.95
N ARG A 145 -8.41 19.60 1.74
CA ARG A 145 -7.15 20.22 1.29
C ARG A 145 -5.89 19.75 2.00
N GLU A 146 -5.91 18.59 2.63
CA GLU A 146 -4.69 17.93 3.11
C GLU A 146 -4.35 16.68 2.29
N ILE A 147 -3.04 16.40 2.20
CA ILE A 147 -2.46 15.13 1.80
C ILE A 147 -1.59 14.66 2.97
N TRP A 148 -1.84 13.46 3.46
CA TRP A 148 -1.04 12.84 4.50
C TRP A 148 -0.03 11.87 3.88
N ILE A 149 1.22 11.95 4.32
CA ILE A 149 2.30 11.05 3.90
C ILE A 149 2.82 10.35 5.15
N ASP A 150 2.90 9.02 5.11
CA ASP A 150 3.51 8.23 6.18
C ASP A 150 5.01 8.54 6.27
N GLY A 151 5.41 9.25 7.32
CA GLY A 151 6.81 9.62 7.57
C GLY A 151 7.72 8.46 7.97
N LYS A 152 7.21 7.24 8.14
CA LYS A 152 8.01 6.03 8.43
C LYS A 152 8.51 5.31 7.19
N ILE A 153 8.03 5.69 6.00
CA ILE A 153 8.44 5.08 4.74
C ILE A 153 9.89 5.44 4.38
N ASP A 154 10.47 4.70 3.45
CA ASP A 154 11.78 5.05 2.90
C ASP A 154 11.70 6.44 2.25
N SER A 155 12.58 7.35 2.67
CA SER A 155 12.65 8.72 2.13
C SER A 155 12.75 8.79 0.60
N LYS A 156 13.30 7.74 -0.04
CA LYS A 156 13.36 7.63 -1.51
C LYS A 156 11.98 7.44 -2.16
N GLU A 157 10.99 6.96 -1.41
CA GLU A 157 9.62 6.77 -1.90
C GLU A 157 8.79 8.06 -1.84
N ILE A 158 9.15 8.99 -0.93
CA ILE A 158 8.33 10.19 -0.63
C ILE A 158 7.98 10.95 -1.90
N LYS A 159 8.95 11.15 -2.81
CA LYS A 159 8.71 11.88 -4.07
C LYS A 159 7.62 11.20 -4.90
N TYR A 160 7.67 9.88 -5.04
CA TYR A 160 6.76 9.12 -5.89
C TYR A 160 5.36 9.02 -5.28
N ILE A 161 5.29 8.79 -3.97
CA ILE A 161 4.00 8.79 -3.26
C ILE A 161 3.38 10.18 -3.31
N LEU A 162 4.16 11.25 -3.12
CA LEU A 162 3.64 12.61 -3.26
C LEU A 162 3.13 12.89 -4.68
N THR A 163 3.83 12.41 -5.72
CA THR A 163 3.34 12.47 -7.12
C THR A 163 2.00 11.76 -7.24
N HIS A 164 1.89 10.53 -6.74
CA HIS A 164 0.68 9.74 -6.76
C HIS A 164 -0.49 10.49 -6.10
N GLU A 165 -0.35 10.80 -4.82
CA GLU A 165 -1.37 11.45 -4.00
C GLU A 165 -1.80 12.81 -4.56
N THR A 166 -0.86 13.57 -5.11
CA THR A 166 -1.16 14.89 -5.69
C THR A 166 -1.96 14.76 -6.98
N VAL A 167 -1.57 13.85 -7.87
CA VAL A 167 -2.27 13.61 -9.15
C VAL A 167 -3.67 13.08 -8.88
N GLU A 168 -3.79 12.04 -8.04
CA GLU A 168 -5.07 11.44 -7.69
C GLU A 168 -6.03 12.49 -7.10
N ARG A 169 -5.57 13.23 -6.07
CA ARG A 169 -6.36 14.27 -5.41
C ARG A 169 -6.86 15.32 -6.39
N ASN A 170 -5.98 15.81 -7.26
CA ASN A 170 -6.33 16.87 -8.20
C ASN A 170 -7.35 16.40 -9.24
N LEU A 171 -7.27 15.14 -9.69
CA LEU A 171 -8.24 14.55 -10.60
C LEU A 171 -9.59 14.31 -9.91
N MET A 172 -9.60 13.80 -8.68
CA MET A 172 -10.83 13.63 -7.90
C MET A 172 -11.47 14.98 -7.56
N ALA A 173 -10.69 16.02 -7.27
CA ALA A 173 -11.18 17.38 -7.08
C ALA A 173 -11.85 17.97 -8.34
N GLN A 174 -11.50 17.45 -9.52
CA GLN A 174 -12.14 17.79 -10.80
C GLN A 174 -13.33 16.88 -11.13
N GLY A 175 -13.73 15.99 -10.21
CA GLY A 175 -14.87 15.10 -10.37
C GLY A 175 -14.57 13.77 -11.08
N ARG A 176 -13.30 13.39 -11.23
CA ARG A 176 -12.95 12.03 -11.69
C ARG A 176 -13.28 11.00 -10.60
N THR A 177 -13.67 9.80 -11.02
CA THR A 177 -13.83 8.67 -10.10
C THR A 177 -12.47 8.26 -9.55
N TYR A 178 -12.49 7.57 -8.39
CA TYR A 178 -11.29 7.03 -7.77
C TYR A 178 -10.48 6.18 -8.77
N ASP A 179 -11.10 5.18 -9.41
CA ASP A 179 -10.40 4.28 -10.33
C ASP A 179 -9.65 5.02 -11.45
N ILE A 180 -10.29 6.04 -12.05
CA ILE A 180 -9.65 6.85 -13.09
C ILE A 180 -8.49 7.66 -12.50
N ALA A 181 -8.70 8.31 -11.35
CA ALA A 181 -7.68 9.13 -10.72
C ALA A 181 -6.46 8.30 -10.30
N HIS A 182 -6.70 7.13 -9.71
CA HIS A 182 -5.69 6.17 -9.24
C HIS A 182 -4.85 5.60 -10.40
N ASP A 183 -5.51 5.18 -11.50
CA ASP A 183 -4.79 4.66 -12.67
C ASP A 183 -3.87 5.71 -13.29
N HIS A 184 -4.35 6.96 -13.38
CA HIS A 184 -3.55 8.09 -13.86
C HIS A 184 -2.40 8.42 -12.89
N ALA A 185 -2.65 8.44 -11.59
CA ALA A 185 -1.62 8.67 -10.57
C ALA A 185 -0.52 7.59 -10.61
N THR A 186 -0.91 6.32 -10.74
CA THR A 186 0.01 5.19 -10.88
C THR A 186 0.87 5.32 -12.14
N ALA A 187 0.28 5.77 -13.27
CA ALA A 187 1.02 6.01 -14.50
C ALA A 187 2.05 7.15 -14.37
N GLU A 188 1.65 8.28 -13.78
CA GLU A 188 2.55 9.42 -13.53
C GLU A 188 3.68 9.07 -12.55
N GLU A 189 3.37 8.29 -11.51
CA GLU A 189 4.36 7.76 -10.58
C GLU A 189 5.39 6.88 -11.30
N LYS A 190 4.91 5.98 -12.16
CA LYS A 190 5.75 5.08 -12.96
C LYS A 190 6.67 5.85 -13.90
N GLU A 191 6.17 6.89 -14.56
CA GLU A 191 6.97 7.79 -15.40
C GLU A 191 8.01 8.57 -14.58
N ALA A 192 7.64 9.06 -13.39
CA ALA A 192 8.59 9.72 -12.50
C ALA A 192 9.75 8.80 -12.09
N ARG A 193 9.46 7.53 -11.77
CA ARG A 193 10.49 6.51 -11.45
C ARG A 193 11.40 6.21 -12.64
N ARG A 194 10.85 6.13 -13.87
CA ARG A 194 11.64 5.98 -15.12
C ARG A 194 12.55 7.17 -15.37
N ASN A 195 12.04 8.39 -15.22
CA ASN A 195 12.82 9.62 -15.42
C ASN A 195 13.99 9.77 -14.45
N ASP A 196 13.82 9.27 -13.23
CA ASP A 196 14.91 9.22 -12.23
C ASP A 196 15.88 8.05 -12.46
N GLY A 197 15.65 7.22 -13.48
CA GLY A 197 16.53 6.10 -13.84
C GLY A 197 16.49 4.93 -12.86
N ILE A 198 15.42 4.81 -12.06
CA ILE A 198 15.25 3.71 -11.11
C ILE A 198 14.11 2.75 -11.50
N GLY A 199 13.15 3.24 -12.30
CA GLY A 199 12.00 2.47 -12.78
C GLY A 199 12.34 1.67 -14.03
N PHE A 200 12.29 0.34 -13.93
CA PHE A 200 12.53 -0.58 -15.05
C PHE A 200 11.50 -1.71 -14.99
N TYR A 201 10.47 -1.67 -15.84
CA TYR A 201 9.34 -2.58 -15.73
C TYR A 201 9.30 -3.61 -16.85
N PRO A 202 8.62 -4.77 -16.67
CA PRO A 202 8.41 -5.72 -17.74
C PRO A 202 7.79 -5.06 -18.97
N GLY A 203 8.39 -5.29 -20.14
CA GLY A 203 8.02 -4.63 -21.39
C GLY A 203 8.87 -3.40 -21.74
N ASP A 204 9.59 -2.81 -20.78
CA ASP A 204 10.55 -1.75 -21.06
C ASP A 204 11.78 -2.34 -21.78
N SER A 205 12.34 -1.64 -22.76
CA SER A 205 13.48 -2.14 -23.56
C SER A 205 14.75 -2.36 -22.73
N ASN A 206 14.86 -1.67 -21.60
CA ASN A 206 15.98 -1.72 -20.66
C ASN A 206 15.67 -2.53 -19.39
N TYR A 207 14.60 -3.34 -19.38
CA TYR A 207 14.28 -4.18 -18.22
C TYR A 207 15.44 -5.13 -17.87
N PRO A 208 16.00 -5.08 -16.64
CA PRO A 208 17.28 -5.71 -16.34
C PRO A 208 17.23 -7.24 -16.26
N TRP A 209 16.04 -7.84 -16.23
CA TRP A 209 15.86 -9.26 -15.87
C TRP A 209 15.27 -10.12 -16.99
N TYR A 210 15.34 -9.68 -18.25
CA TYR A 210 14.91 -10.51 -19.40
C TYR A 210 15.62 -11.87 -19.50
N ASN A 211 16.84 -11.99 -18.95
CA ASN A 211 17.62 -13.22 -18.99
C ASN A 211 17.44 -14.11 -17.75
N LEU A 212 16.54 -13.74 -16.83
CA LEU A 212 16.30 -14.49 -15.59
C LEU A 212 14.98 -15.24 -15.66
N SER A 213 14.93 -16.39 -15.01
CA SER A 213 13.68 -17.10 -14.73
C SER A 213 12.83 -16.36 -13.69
N ASN A 214 11.53 -16.65 -13.66
CA ASN A 214 10.63 -16.10 -12.64
C ASN A 214 11.11 -16.41 -11.21
N GLU A 215 11.65 -17.61 -10.97
CA GLU A 215 12.17 -18.01 -9.67
C GLU A 215 13.39 -17.17 -9.26
N GLU A 216 14.29 -16.89 -10.20
CA GLU A 216 15.46 -16.02 -9.95
C GLU A 216 15.04 -14.57 -9.69
N ILE A 217 14.01 -14.06 -10.38
CA ILE A 217 13.46 -12.72 -10.14
C ILE A 217 12.82 -12.66 -8.75
N ILE A 218 11.96 -13.61 -8.41
CA ILE A 218 11.29 -13.67 -7.10
C ILE A 218 12.30 -13.65 -5.95
N LYS A 219 13.39 -14.42 -6.07
CA LYS A 219 14.47 -14.45 -5.08
C LYS A 219 15.17 -13.10 -4.87
N LYS A 220 15.11 -12.17 -5.83
CA LYS A 220 15.69 -10.83 -5.67
C LYS A 220 14.90 -9.93 -4.73
N TYR A 221 13.60 -10.19 -4.57
CA TYR A 221 12.75 -9.37 -3.69
C TYR A 221 12.77 -9.85 -2.25
N ALA A 222 12.99 -11.15 -2.02
CA ALA A 222 13.01 -11.73 -0.68
C ALA A 222 14.20 -11.18 0.14
N VAL A 223 13.88 -10.70 1.35
CA VAL A 223 14.87 -10.21 2.32
C VAL A 223 15.03 -11.20 3.46
N GLU A 224 13.91 -11.66 4.04
CA GLU A 224 13.91 -12.57 5.18
C GLU A 224 12.64 -13.43 5.18
N VAL A 225 12.77 -14.72 5.47
CA VAL A 225 11.62 -15.59 5.75
C VAL A 225 11.43 -15.65 7.27
N LEU A 226 10.26 -15.21 7.73
CA LEU A 226 9.92 -15.18 9.15
C LEU A 226 9.61 -16.59 9.65
N LYS A 227 10.07 -16.89 10.87
CA LYS A 227 9.84 -18.17 11.56
C LYS A 227 8.51 -18.21 12.31
#